data_AF-A0A0N4XNK1-F1
#
_entry.id   AF-A0A0N4XNK1-F1
#
_cell.length_a   1.000
_cell.length_b   1.000
_cell.length_c   1.000
_cell.angle_alpha   90.00
_cell.angle_beta   90.00
_cell.angle_gamma   90.00
#
_symmetry.space_group_name_H-M   'P 1'
#
loop_
_entity.id
_entity.type
_entity.pdbx_description
1 polymer ?
#
loop_
_entity_poly.entity_id
_entity_poly.type
_entity_poly.pdbx_seq_one_letter_code
_entity_poly.pdbx_strand_id
1 'polypeptide(L)'
;MSAVARVLIFFQLLTILPLILYFIRSQISCAIYNKPWPGLLRVVALNLIIVVAGVLTAIFFPDIGSIIRYFGAFSGMMYTYALPCLVYMRSSYLANELTLPKIIVHSLIIVFGVANLIAQFFIR
;
A
#
# COMPACT_ATOMS: atom_id res chain seq x y z
N MET A 1 -25.96 17.47 -11.62
CA MET A 1 -25.15 16.25 -11.86
C MET A 1 -24.14 15.95 -10.75
N SER A 2 -23.42 16.94 -10.19
CA SER A 2 -22.42 16.68 -9.12
C SER A 2 -22.99 16.06 -7.83
N ALA A 3 -24.20 16.47 -7.39
CA ALA A 3 -24.80 15.92 -6.17
C ALA A 3 -25.12 14.42 -6.26
N VAL A 4 -25.70 13.99 -7.39
CA VAL A 4 -26.01 12.56 -7.63
C VAL A 4 -24.73 11.72 -7.62
N ALA A 5 -23.66 12.19 -8.28
CA ALA A 5 -22.37 11.51 -8.27
C ALA A 5 -21.78 11.37 -6.85
N ARG A 6 -21.86 12.42 -6.02
CA ARG A 6 -21.38 12.35 -4.63
C ARG A 6 -22.17 11.35 -3.78
N VAL A 7 -23.49 11.29 -3.97
CA VAL A 7 -24.34 10.31 -3.28
C VAL A 7 -23.99 8.88 -3.70
N LEU A 8 -23.79 8.63 -5.00
CA LEU A 8 -23.37 7.31 -5.49
C LEU A 8 -22.00 6.90 -4.94
N ILE A 9 -21.02 7.81 -4.94
CA ILE A 9 -19.68 7.56 -4.35
C ILE A 9 -19.80 7.31 -2.85
N PHE A 10 -20.69 8.02 -2.14
CA PHE A 10 -20.92 7.78 -0.72
C PHE A 10 -21.45 6.36 -0.44
N PHE A 11 -22.44 5.90 -1.21
CA PHE A 11 -22.93 4.51 -1.10
C PHE A 11 -21.83 3.49 -1.43
N GLN A 12 -21.00 3.77 -2.44
CA GLN A 12 -19.86 2.93 -2.77
C GLN A 12 -18.85 2.86 -1.62
N LEU A 13 -18.47 3.99 -1.03
CA LEU A 13 -17.52 4.02 0.09
C LEU A 13 -18.08 3.34 1.34
N LEU A 14 -19.38 3.47 1.62
CA LEU A 14 -20.03 2.82 2.76
C LEU A 14 -19.93 1.29 2.69
N THR A 15 -20.03 0.72 1.49
CA THR A 15 -19.95 -0.74 1.29
C THR A 15 -18.51 -1.24 1.18
N ILE A 16 -17.60 -0.47 0.57
CA ILE A 16 -16.20 -0.87 0.36
C ILE A 16 -15.36 -0.71 1.62
N LEU A 17 -15.56 0.36 2.41
CA LEU A 17 -14.78 0.63 3.61
C LEU A 17 -14.73 -0.54 4.61
N PRO A 18 -15.86 -1.17 5.02
CA PRO A 18 -15.81 -2.29 5.96
C PRO A 18 -15.05 -3.49 5.40
N LEU A 19 -15.13 -3.72 4.08
CA LEU A 19 -14.41 -4.80 3.42
C LEU A 19 -12.90 -4.57 3.46
N ILE A 20 -12.44 -3.36 3.10
CA ILE A 20 -11.02 -2.99 3.14
C ILE A 20 -10.47 -3.06 4.57
N LEU A 21 -11.20 -2.54 5.56
CA LEU A 21 -10.79 -2.60 6.96
C LEU A 21 -10.66 -4.04 7.46
N TYR A 22 -11.57 -4.92 7.06
CA TYR A 22 -11.47 -6.34 7.36
C TYR A 22 -10.20 -6.97 6.76
N PHE A 23 -9.89 -6.68 5.50
CA PHE A 23 -8.66 -7.14 4.84
C PHE A 23 -7.41 -6.66 5.58
N ILE A 24 -7.28 -5.36 5.85
CA ILE A 24 -6.11 -4.78 6.54
C ILE A 24 -5.93 -5.42 7.91
N ARG A 25 -7.01 -5.53 8.70
CA ARG A 25 -6.97 -6.15 10.03
C ARG A 25 -6.51 -7.61 9.96
N SER A 26 -7.01 -8.38 8.98
CA SER A 26 -6.63 -9.77 8.79
C SER A 26 -5.14 -9.90 8.45
N GLN A 27 -4.65 -9.08 7.52
CA GLN A 27 -3.23 -9.08 7.12
C GLN A 27 -2.31 -8.72 8.30
N ILE A 28 -2.65 -7.68 9.07
CA ILE A 28 -1.87 -7.27 10.25
C ILE A 28 -1.92 -8.35 11.34
N SER A 29 -3.08 -8.97 11.59
CA SER A 29 -3.22 -10.04 12.58
C SER A 29 -2.38 -11.26 12.23
N CYS A 30 -2.39 -11.66 10.94
CA CYS A 30 -1.53 -12.73 10.44
C CYS A 30 -0.05 -12.38 10.55
N ALA A 31 0.35 -11.14 10.19
CA ALA A 31 1.74 -10.71 10.26
C ALA A 31 2.30 -10.67 11.69
N ILE A 32 1.50 -10.23 12.69
CA ILE A 32 1.97 -10.10 14.07
C ILE A 32 1.82 -11.40 14.87
N TYR A 33 0.69 -12.09 14.71
CA TYR A 33 0.31 -13.20 15.59
C TYR A 33 0.32 -14.58 14.91
N ASN A 34 0.66 -14.66 13.62
CA ASN A 34 0.61 -15.88 12.78
C ASN A 34 -0.74 -16.62 12.84
N LYS A 35 -1.79 -15.95 13.32
CA LYS A 35 -3.16 -16.46 13.44
C LYS A 35 -4.12 -15.36 13.01
N PRO A 36 -5.11 -15.67 12.15
CA PRO A 36 -6.09 -14.67 11.69
C PRO A 36 -6.99 -14.15 12.82
N TRP A 37 -7.08 -14.87 13.95
CA TRP A 37 -7.89 -14.46 15.09
C TRP A 37 -7.16 -14.69 16.43
N PRO A 38 -6.35 -13.72 16.90
CA PRO A 38 -5.60 -13.85 18.13
C PRO A 38 -6.43 -13.54 19.40
N GLY A 39 -7.63 -12.95 19.28
CA GLY A 39 -8.57 -12.68 20.39
C GLY A 39 -9.29 -11.32 20.32
N LEU A 40 -10.41 -11.18 21.03
CA LEU A 40 -11.30 -10.00 20.99
C LEU A 40 -10.60 -8.69 21.37
N LEU A 41 -9.87 -8.65 22.49
CA LEU A 41 -9.21 -7.42 22.96
C LEU A 41 -8.21 -6.86 21.93
N ARG A 42 -7.42 -7.75 21.30
CA ARG A 42 -6.42 -7.38 20.30
C ARG A 42 -7.06 -6.88 19.01
N VAL A 43 -8.15 -7.52 18.58
CA VAL A 43 -8.92 -7.11 17.41
C VAL A 43 -9.56 -5.73 17.62
N VAL A 44 -10.16 -5.49 18.78
CA VAL A 44 -10.77 -4.19 19.12
C VAL A 44 -9.70 -3.10 19.19
N ALA A 45 -8.55 -3.37 19.81
CA ALA A 45 -7.45 -2.42 19.85
C ALA A 45 -6.94 -2.05 18.45
N LEU A 46 -6.76 -3.03 17.55
CA LEU A 46 -6.36 -2.77 16.16
C LEU A 46 -7.38 -1.92 15.40
N ASN A 47 -8.68 -2.24 15.52
CA ASN A 47 -9.73 -1.45 14.88
C ASN A 47 -9.76 -0.01 15.41
N LEU A 48 -9.60 0.18 16.73
CA LEU A 48 -9.56 1.51 17.34
C LEU A 48 -8.39 2.33 16.77
N ILE A 49 -7.19 1.74 16.68
CA ILE A 49 -6.00 2.40 16.12
C ILE A 49 -6.24 2.81 14.66
N ILE A 50 -6.79 1.92 13.83
CA ILE A 50 -7.02 2.20 12.41
C ILE A 50 -8.04 3.35 12.24
N VAL A 51 -9.15 3.32 12.99
CA VAL A 51 -10.18 4.36 12.93
C VAL A 51 -9.63 5.69 13.42
N VAL A 52 -8.92 5.71 14.55
CA VAL A 52 -8.31 6.93 15.10
C VAL A 52 -7.29 7.53 14.12
N ALA A 53 -6.43 6.71 13.51
CA ALA A 53 -5.48 7.17 12.50
C ALA A 53 -6.20 7.78 11.27
N GLY A 54 -7.29 7.17 10.82
CA GLY A 54 -8.12 7.70 9.73
C GLY A 54 -8.77 9.04 10.07
N VAL A 55 -9.35 9.17 11.27
CA VAL A 55 -9.97 10.41 11.75
C VAL A 55 -8.94 11.53 11.94
N LEU A 56 -7.78 11.22 12.52
CA LEU A 56 -6.68 12.18 12.66
C LEU A 56 -6.20 12.68 11.30
N THR A 57 -6.04 11.78 10.33
CA THR A 57 -5.64 12.15 8.96
C THR A 57 -6.69 13.07 8.33
N ALA A 58 -7.99 12.77 8.49
CA ALA A 58 -9.07 13.58 7.96
C ALA A 58 -9.14 15.00 8.56
N ILE A 59 -8.74 15.18 9.82
CA ILE A 59 -8.74 16.48 10.50
C ILE A 59 -7.49 17.29 10.16
N PHE A 60 -6.31 16.68 10.25
CA PHE A 60 -5.03 17.40 10.13
C PHE A 60 -4.53 17.55 8.70
N PHE A 61 -4.86 16.62 7.79
CA PHE A 61 -4.37 16.60 6.41
C PHE A 61 -5.51 16.25 5.43
N PRO A 62 -6.44 17.18 5.15
CA PRO A 62 -7.59 16.91 4.26
C PRO A 62 -7.22 16.80 2.77
N ASP A 63 -5.96 17.06 2.38
CA ASP A 63 -5.51 16.99 1.00
C ASP A 63 -5.35 15.54 0.52
N ILE A 64 -6.44 15.00 -0.01
CA ILE A 64 -6.54 13.63 -0.53
C ILE A 64 -5.45 13.34 -1.58
N GLY A 65 -5.14 14.32 -2.43
CA GLY A 65 -4.13 14.19 -3.48
C GLY A 65 -2.72 13.93 -2.93
N SER A 66 -2.32 14.65 -1.88
CA SER A 66 -1.02 14.48 -1.23
C SER A 66 -0.91 13.10 -0.58
N ILE A 67 -1.95 12.67 0.14
CA ILE A 67 -1.99 11.34 0.77
C ILE A 67 -1.82 10.25 -0.29
N ILE A 68 -2.61 10.30 -1.38
CA ILE A 68 -2.54 9.31 -2.45
C ILE A 68 -1.17 9.31 -3.12
N ARG A 69 -0.55 10.48 -3.35
CA ARG A 69 0.78 10.57 -3.97
C ARG A 69 1.86 9.92 -3.12
N TYR A 70 1.93 10.22 -1.82
CA TYR A 70 2.96 9.66 -0.95
C TYR A 70 2.76 8.16 -0.69
N PHE A 71 1.56 7.75 -0.29
CA PHE A 71 1.27 6.32 -0.04
C PHE A 71 1.33 5.49 -1.32
N GLY A 72 0.88 6.04 -2.44
CA GLY A 72 0.95 5.43 -3.77
C GLY A 72 2.39 5.26 -4.25
N ALA A 73 3.24 6.28 -4.12
CA ALA A 73 4.65 6.17 -4.51
C ALA A 73 5.42 5.19 -3.61
N PHE A 74 5.16 5.20 -2.30
CA PHE A 74 5.81 4.28 -1.36
C PHE A 74 5.41 2.82 -1.61
N SER A 75 4.10 2.54 -1.67
CA SER A 75 3.59 1.19 -1.94
C SER A 75 3.96 0.72 -3.36
N GLY A 76 3.91 1.60 -4.36
CA GLY A 76 4.33 1.29 -5.73
C GLY A 76 5.80 0.96 -5.85
N MET A 77 6.68 1.71 -5.16
CA MET A 77 8.12 1.39 -5.08
C MET A 77 8.32 -0.03 -4.54
N MET A 78 7.68 -0.37 -3.43
CA MET A 78 7.90 -1.65 -2.77
C MET A 78 7.24 -2.82 -3.50
N TYR A 79 5.94 -2.73 -3.80
CA TYR A 79 5.16 -3.86 -4.33
C TYR A 79 5.15 -3.94 -5.86
N THR A 80 5.20 -2.81 -6.57
CA THR A 80 5.12 -2.79 -8.05
C THR A 80 6.49 -2.84 -8.69
N TYR A 81 7.48 -2.10 -8.18
CA TYR A 81 8.82 -2.04 -8.78
C TYR A 81 9.80 -3.00 -8.14
N ALA A 82 9.97 -2.99 -6.81
CA ALA A 82 11.00 -3.77 -6.13
C ALA A 82 10.68 -5.26 -6.05
N LEU A 83 9.52 -5.62 -5.49
CA LEU A 83 9.18 -7.02 -5.21
C LEU A 83 9.25 -7.95 -6.44
N PRO A 84 8.57 -7.69 -7.57
CA PRO A 84 8.61 -8.60 -8.72
C PRO A 84 10.01 -8.67 -9.34
N CYS A 85 10.73 -7.54 -9.41
CA CYS A 85 12.09 -7.50 -9.96
C CYS A 85 13.07 -8.30 -9.11
N LEU A 86 13.00 -8.15 -7.78
CA LEU A 86 13.85 -8.88 -6.84
C LEU A 86 13.53 -10.38 -6.86
N VAL A 87 12.25 -10.75 -6.86
CA VAL A 87 11.81 -12.15 -6.92
C VAL A 87 12.26 -12.80 -8.23
N TYR A 88 12.08 -12.12 -9.37
CA TYR A 88 12.53 -12.62 -10.67
C TYR A 88 14.05 -12.79 -10.72
N MET A 89 14.80 -11.77 -10.30
CA MET A 89 16.26 -11.81 -10.29
C MET A 89 16.79 -12.91 -9.36
N ARG A 90 16.16 -13.11 -8.19
CA ARG A 90 16.52 -14.19 -7.28
C ARG A 90 16.21 -15.56 -7.89
N SER A 91 15.06 -15.72 -8.53
CA SER A 91 14.67 -16.96 -9.21
C SER A 91 15.63 -17.31 -10.35
N SER A 92 15.97 -16.35 -11.21
CA SER A 92 16.94 -16.56 -12.29
C SER A 92 18.37 -16.81 -11.80
N TYR A 93 18.74 -16.30 -10.62
CA TYR A 93 20.04 -16.59 -10.01
C TYR A 93 20.12 -18.06 -9.56
N LEU A 94 19.04 -18.54 -8.92
CA LEU A 94 18.95 -19.95 -8.52
C LEU A 94 18.91 -20.91 -9.72
N ALA A 95 18.35 -20.46 -10.86
CA ALA A 95 18.33 -21.21 -12.11
C ALA A 95 19.65 -21.14 -12.91
N ASN A 96 20.68 -20.41 -12.45
CA ASN A 96 21.93 -20.15 -13.18
C ASN A 96 21.75 -19.50 -14.58
N GLU A 97 20.60 -18.90 -14.87
CA GLU A 97 20.31 -18.21 -16.14
C GLU A 97 20.48 -16.68 -16.04
N LEU A 98 21.26 -16.24 -15.05
CA LEU A 98 21.41 -14.83 -14.72
C LEU A 98 22.35 -14.15 -15.73
N THR A 99 21.76 -13.57 -16.77
CA THR A 99 22.49 -12.78 -17.76
C THR A 99 22.62 -11.33 -17.30
N LEU A 100 23.80 -10.74 -17.53
CA LEU A 100 24.13 -9.35 -17.26
C LEU A 100 23.06 -8.33 -17.71
N PRO A 101 22.46 -8.41 -18.92
CA PRO A 101 21.39 -7.51 -19.34
C PRO A 101 20.14 -7.60 -18.45
N LYS A 102 19.76 -8.80 -17.98
CA LYS A 102 18.60 -8.96 -17.08
C LYS A 102 18.82 -8.19 -15.78
N ILE A 103 20.02 -8.27 -15.21
CA ILE A 103 20.37 -7.56 -13.96
C ILE A 103 20.26 -6.05 -14.16
N ILE A 104 20.83 -5.53 -15.26
CA ILE A 104 20.82 -4.10 -15.56
C ILE A 104 19.38 -3.58 -15.70
N VAL A 105 18.55 -4.25 -16.51
CA VAL A 105 17.17 -3.82 -16.76
C VAL A 105 16.34 -3.82 -15.46
N HIS A 106 16.40 -4.90 -14.68
CA HIS A 106 15.62 -5.00 -13.44
C HIS A 106 16.11 -4.00 -12.37
N SER A 107 17.42 -3.77 -12.29
CA SER A 107 17.97 -2.76 -11.37
C SER A 107 17.52 -1.35 -11.77
N LEU A 108 17.50 -1.05 -13.07
CA LEU A 108 17.06 0.25 -13.58
C LEU A 108 15.57 0.52 -13.30
N ILE A 109 14.71 -0.50 -13.36
CA ILE A 109 13.30 -0.41 -12.96
C ILE A 109 13.17 -0.06 -11.47
N ILE A 110 13.95 -0.70 -10.60
CA ILE A 110 13.96 -0.41 -9.16
C ILE A 110 14.42 1.04 -8.91
N VAL A 111 15.47 1.47 -9.60
CA VAL A 111 15.97 2.85 -9.53
C VAL A 111 14.91 3.86 -9.94
N PHE A 112 14.13 3.61 -11.00
CA PHE A 112 13.00 4.46 -11.37
C PHE A 112 11.92 4.51 -10.28
N GLY A 113 11.60 3.39 -9.64
CA GLY A 113 10.66 3.36 -8.52
C GLY A 113 11.12 4.21 -7.34
N VAL A 114 12.41 4.15 -7.00
CA VAL A 114 13.03 4.99 -5.96
C VAL A 114 13.04 6.46 -6.37
N ALA A 115 13.41 6.76 -7.62
CA ALA A 115 13.40 8.11 -8.16
C ALA A 115 11.99 8.73 -8.13
N ASN A 116 10.94 7.95 -8.41
CA ASN A 116 9.56 8.42 -8.29
C ASN A 116 9.21 8.80 -6.84
N LEU A 117 9.57 7.97 -5.86
CA LEU A 117 9.36 8.29 -4.45
C LEU A 117 10.07 9.57 -4.04
N ILE A 118 11.33 9.72 -4.46
CA ILE A 118 12.13 10.93 -4.20
C ILE A 118 11.49 12.15 -4.87
N ALA A 119 11.04 12.03 -6.12
CA ALA A 119 10.40 13.11 -6.86
C ALA A 119 9.13 13.61 -6.16
N GLN A 120 8.37 12.76 -5.47
CA GLN A 120 7.20 13.19 -4.70
C GLN A 120 7.56 14.13 -3.54
N PHE A 121 8.77 14.07 -2.98
CA PHE A 121 9.22 15.01 -1.94
C PHE A 121 9.63 16.37 -2.51
N PHE A 122 10.11 16.39 -3.75
CA PHE A 122 10.56 17.62 -4.42
C PHE A 122 9.42 18.37 -5.12
N ILE A 123 8.46 17.64 -5.68
CA ILE A 123 7.29 18.22 -6.33
C ILE A 123 6.21 18.46 -5.26
N ARG A 124 6.32 19.60 -4.55
CA ARG A 124 5.25 20.12 -3.70
C ARG A 124 4.02 20.45 -4.53
#